data_AF-A0A8H7PJ66-F1
#
_entry.id   AF-A0A8H7PJ66-F1
#
_cell.length_a   1.000
_cell.length_b   1.000
_cell.length_c   1.000
_cell.angle_alpha   90.00
_cell.angle_beta   90.00
_cell.angle_gamma   90.00
#
_symmetry.space_group_name_H-M   'P 1'
#
loop_
_entity.id
_entity.type
_entity.pdbx_description
1 polymer ?
#
loop_
_entity_poly.entity_id
_entity_poly.type
_entity_poly.pdbx_seq_one_letter_code
_entity_poly.pdbx_strand_id
1 'polypeptide(L)'
;MKLTTFLVLAFTVFVQVILAENYLCEFKDYLAAGDCMTNNAAYINKISTNKTELLDNLIIMELKNDCSNSIRDEFTAVCHDVTWCNCFWSPNK
;
A
#
# COMPACT_ATOMS: atom_id res chain seq x y z
N MET A 1 8.90 -51.89 -27.95
CA MET A 1 8.84 -50.46 -28.30
C MET A 1 7.81 -49.79 -27.41
N LYS A 2 8.19 -48.63 -26.86
CA LYS A 2 7.47 -47.81 -25.86
C LYS A 2 6.25 -47.12 -26.48
N LEU A 3 5.20 -46.90 -25.68
CA LEU A 3 4.30 -45.72 -25.76
C LEU A 3 3.49 -45.66 -24.45
N THR A 4 4.10 -45.11 -23.39
CA THR A 4 3.83 -43.76 -22.85
C THR A 4 2.49 -43.65 -22.12
N THR A 5 2.57 -43.92 -20.82
CA THR A 5 1.62 -43.53 -19.78
C THR A 5 1.44 -42.00 -19.81
N PHE A 6 0.24 -41.53 -20.14
CA PHE A 6 -0.14 -40.12 -20.02
C PHE A 6 -0.29 -39.76 -18.54
N LEU A 7 0.77 -39.24 -17.92
CA LEU A 7 0.70 -38.56 -16.65
C LEU A 7 0.14 -37.15 -16.91
N VAL A 8 -1.16 -36.96 -16.68
CA VAL A 8 -1.77 -35.61 -16.68
C VAL A 8 -1.32 -34.92 -15.40
N LEU A 9 -0.14 -34.29 -15.47
CA LEU A 9 0.31 -33.32 -14.47
C LEU A 9 -0.54 -32.05 -14.64
N ALA A 10 -1.69 -32.03 -13.98
CA ALA A 10 -2.41 -30.79 -13.71
C ALA A 10 -1.59 -29.96 -12.71
N PHE A 11 -0.54 -29.31 -13.22
CA PHE A 11 0.11 -28.20 -12.54
C PHE A 11 -0.88 -27.03 -12.54
N THR A 12 -1.76 -26.97 -11.54
CA THR A 12 -2.46 -25.72 -11.22
C THR A 12 -1.40 -24.77 -10.70
N VAL A 13 -0.87 -23.94 -11.59
CA VAL A 13 -0.05 -22.78 -11.23
C VAL A 13 -0.99 -21.82 -10.50
N PHE A 14 -1.04 -21.92 -9.16
CA PHE A 14 -1.59 -20.88 -8.32
C PHE A 14 -0.69 -19.65 -8.49
N VAL A 15 -1.02 -18.79 -9.45
CA VAL A 15 -0.49 -17.43 -9.49
C VAL A 15 -1.04 -16.74 -8.24
N GLN A 16 -0.26 -16.74 -7.16
CA GLN A 16 -0.54 -15.88 -6.02
C GLN A 16 -0.34 -14.45 -6.53
N VAL A 17 -1.44 -13.79 -6.86
CA VAL A 17 -1.43 -12.34 -7.08
C VAL A 17 -1.02 -11.74 -5.72
N ILE A 18 0.23 -11.30 -5.62
CA ILE A 18 0.72 -10.60 -4.42
C ILE A 18 0.02 -9.24 -4.44
N LEU A 19 -1.10 -9.12 -3.72
CA LEU A 19 -1.78 -7.85 -3.54
C LEU A 19 -0.95 -7.00 -2.58
N ALA A 20 -0.66 -5.76 -2.94
CA ALA A 20 -0.03 -4.81 -2.04
C ALA A 20 -1.12 -4.07 -1.25
N GLU A 21 -0.94 -3.97 0.06
CA GLU A 21 -1.78 -3.16 0.92
C GLU A 21 -1.31 -1.71 0.87
N ASN A 22 -2.24 -0.80 0.58
CA ASN A 22 -1.95 0.62 0.42
C ASN A 22 -2.84 1.43 1.35
N TYR A 23 -2.30 2.52 1.90
CA TYR A 23 -3.11 3.59 2.47
C TYR A 23 -3.37 4.68 1.44
N LEU A 24 -4.63 5.07 1.31
CA LEU A 24 -5.05 6.30 0.66
C LEU A 24 -5.53 7.25 1.75
N CYS A 25 -4.86 8.38 1.88
CA CYS A 25 -5.15 9.38 2.91
C CYS A 25 -5.47 10.71 2.25
N GLU A 26 -6.67 11.23 2.50
CA GLU A 26 -7.09 12.56 2.07
C GLU A 26 -6.78 13.60 3.13
N PHE A 27 -6.24 14.73 2.70
CA PHE A 27 -5.96 15.91 3.50
C PHE A 27 -6.92 17.04 3.14
N LYS A 28 -7.00 18.02 4.02
CA LYS A 28 -7.81 19.24 3.81
C LYS A 28 -7.48 19.95 2.49
N ASP A 29 -6.21 20.00 2.12
CA ASP A 29 -5.71 20.57 0.87
C ASP A 29 -4.33 20.01 0.48
N TYR A 30 -3.86 20.36 -0.72
CA TYR A 30 -2.54 19.96 -1.25
C TYR A 30 -1.37 20.39 -0.34
N LEU A 31 -1.46 21.57 0.29
CA LEU A 31 -0.38 22.08 1.13
C LEU A 31 -0.24 21.23 2.39
N ALA A 32 -1.35 20.88 3.04
CA ALA A 32 -1.36 20.00 4.20
C ALA A 32 -0.78 18.61 3.87
N ALA A 33 -1.12 18.04 2.71
CA ALA A 33 -0.57 16.77 2.25
C ALA A 33 0.95 16.88 1.99
N GLY A 34 1.39 17.94 1.30
CA GLY A 34 2.82 18.19 1.03
C GLY A 34 3.64 18.42 2.30
N ASP A 35 3.09 19.15 3.27
CA ASP A 35 3.72 19.41 4.57
C ASP A 35 3.86 18.12 5.38
N CYS A 36 2.82 17.27 5.40
CA CYS A 36 2.90 15.94 6.02
C CYS A 36 4.03 15.11 5.37
N MET A 37 4.08 15.02 4.03
CA MET A 37 5.12 14.26 3.34
C MET A 37 6.53 14.75 3.65
N THR A 38 6.71 16.07 3.68
CA THR A 38 8.03 16.68 3.86
C THR A 38 8.50 16.59 5.31
N ASN A 39 7.63 16.96 6.26
CA ASN A 39 8.01 17.05 7.67
C ASN A 39 8.04 15.68 8.36
N ASN A 40 7.27 14.71 7.87
CA ASN A 40 7.17 13.37 8.46
C ASN A 40 7.77 12.27 7.58
N ALA A 41 8.66 12.62 6.64
CA ALA A 41 9.30 11.69 5.71
C ALA A 41 9.93 10.47 6.41
N ALA A 42 10.54 10.66 7.58
CA ALA A 42 11.14 9.56 8.35
C ALA A 42 10.09 8.54 8.84
N TYR A 43 8.93 9.01 9.30
CA TYR A 43 7.84 8.14 9.73
C TYR A 43 7.17 7.46 8.53
N ILE A 44 6.90 8.22 7.46
CA ILE A 44 6.33 7.69 6.22
C ILE A 44 7.23 6.57 5.67
N ASN A 45 8.54 6.82 5.53
CA ASN A 45 9.50 5.81 5.09
C ASN A 45 9.64 4.61 6.04
N LYS A 46 9.24 4.74 7.31
CA LYS A 46 9.21 3.61 8.26
C LYS A 46 8.07 2.66 7.89
N ILE A 47 6.87 3.18 7.64
CA ILE A 47 5.64 2.39 7.43
C ILE A 47 5.39 2.03 5.96
N SER A 48 5.84 2.87 5.03
CA SER A 48 5.68 2.67 3.59
C SER A 48 6.90 1.99 2.99
N THR A 49 6.70 1.32 1.85
CA THR A 49 7.78 0.95 0.95
C THR A 49 8.33 2.21 0.25
N ASN A 50 9.17 2.03 -0.76
CA ASN A 50 9.68 3.12 -1.59
C ASN A 50 8.62 3.75 -2.51
N LYS A 51 7.36 3.28 -2.47
CA LYS A 51 6.24 3.81 -3.25
C LYS A 51 5.32 4.63 -2.35
N THR A 52 5.61 5.92 -2.29
CA THR A 52 4.72 6.94 -1.73
C THR A 52 4.51 8.02 -2.77
N GLU A 53 3.25 8.36 -3.04
CA GLU A 53 2.87 9.32 -4.06
C GLU A 53 1.98 10.42 -3.47
N LEU A 54 2.21 11.66 -3.92
CA LEU A 54 1.33 12.80 -3.66
C LEU A 54 0.50 13.08 -4.91
N LEU A 55 -0.82 13.02 -4.79
CA LEU A 55 -1.77 13.31 -5.85
C LEU A 55 -2.81 14.32 -5.34
N ASP A 56 -2.63 15.59 -5.68
CA ASP A 56 -3.45 16.68 -5.13
C ASP A 56 -3.43 16.68 -3.59
N ASN A 57 -4.58 16.59 -2.92
CA ASN A 57 -4.68 16.47 -1.46
C ASN A 57 -4.60 15.01 -0.96
N LEU A 58 -4.19 14.05 -1.80
CA LEU A 58 -4.11 12.63 -1.47
C LEU A 58 -2.67 12.17 -1.32
N ILE A 59 -2.38 11.44 -0.24
CA ILE A 59 -1.16 10.65 -0.12
C ILE A 59 -1.52 9.17 -0.32
N ILE A 60 -0.80 8.52 -1.23
CA ILE A 60 -0.86 7.08 -1.44
C ILE A 60 0.43 6.47 -0.91
N MET A 61 0.32 5.51 0.01
CA MET A 61 1.46 4.80 0.59
C MET A 61 1.28 3.30 0.41
N GLU A 62 2.17 2.66 -0.33
CA GLU A 62 2.28 1.20 -0.30
C GLU A 62 2.95 0.80 1.02
N LEU A 63 2.33 -0.08 1.81
CA LEU A 63 2.82 -0.42 3.15
C LEU A 63 3.80 -1.59 3.12
N LYS A 64 4.79 -1.55 4.03
CA LYS A 64 5.70 -2.68 4.24
C LYS A 64 5.03 -3.88 4.91
N ASN A 65 3.98 -3.62 5.68
CA ASN A 65 3.21 -4.60 6.43
C ASN A 65 1.72 -4.35 6.16
N ASP A 66 0.87 -5.27 6.62
CA ASP A 66 -0.57 -5.17 6.49
C ASP A 66 -1.12 -3.86 7.11
N CYS A 67 -2.17 -3.34 6.49
CA CYS A 67 -3.01 -2.25 6.97
C CYS A 67 -3.60 -2.61 8.33
N SER A 68 -3.07 -1.96 9.35
CA SER A 68 -3.60 -2.02 10.70
C SER A 68 -4.17 -0.67 11.11
N ASN A 69 -5.27 -0.69 11.86
CA ASN A 69 -5.83 0.51 12.48
C ASN A 69 -4.77 1.27 13.29
N SER A 70 -3.81 0.58 13.92
CA SER A 70 -2.71 1.22 14.64
C SER A 70 -1.81 2.08 13.75
N ILE A 71 -1.45 1.62 12.54
CA ILE A 71 -0.65 2.42 11.60
C ILE A 71 -1.47 3.61 11.11
N ARG A 72 -2.77 3.42 10.82
CA ARG A 72 -3.66 4.52 10.43
C ARG A 72 -3.73 5.57 11.53
N ASP A 73 -4.02 5.15 12.76
CA ASP A 73 -4.25 6.06 13.88
C ASP A 73 -2.95 6.81 14.23
N GLU A 74 -1.80 6.14 14.24
CA GLU A 74 -0.49 6.78 14.42
C GLU A 74 -0.17 7.74 13.26
N PHE A 75 -0.44 7.36 12.01
CA PHE A 75 -0.28 8.25 10.86
C PHE A 75 -1.15 9.51 10.98
N THR A 76 -2.44 9.37 11.35
CA THR A 76 -3.33 10.53 11.57
C THR A 76 -2.93 11.39 12.77
N ALA A 77 -2.19 10.83 13.73
CA ALA A 77 -1.64 11.60 14.85
C ALA A 77 -0.39 12.39 14.45
N VAL A 78 0.44 11.83 13.58
CA VAL A 78 1.69 12.44 13.07
C VAL A 78 1.39 13.48 11.98
N CYS A 79 0.46 13.17 11.09
CA CYS A 79 0.02 14.05 10.03
C CYS A 79 -1.34 14.65 10.38
N HIS A 80 -1.30 15.87 10.91
CA HIS A 80 -2.48 16.67 11.18
C HIS A 80 -3.24 16.98 9.86
N ASP A 81 -4.50 17.38 9.97
CA ASP A 81 -5.38 17.74 8.83
C ASP A 81 -5.75 16.61 7.85
N VAL A 82 -5.51 15.35 8.24
CA VAL A 82 -6.11 14.19 7.56
C VAL A 82 -7.62 14.23 7.75
N THR A 83 -8.35 14.21 6.63
CA THR A 83 -9.82 14.13 6.60
C THR A 83 -10.29 12.68 6.71
N TRP A 84 -9.61 11.77 6.01
CA TRP A 84 -9.77 10.32 6.18
C TRP A 84 -8.55 9.56 5.68
N CYS A 85 -8.37 8.34 6.17
CA CYS A 85 -7.39 7.38 5.67
C CYS A 85 -8.05 6.00 5.58
N ASN A 86 -8.00 5.39 4.40
CA ASN A 86 -8.54 4.05 4.17
C ASN A 86 -7.49 3.13 3.58
N CYS A 87 -7.52 1.89 4.04
CA CYS A 87 -6.75 0.84 3.41
C CYS A 87 -7.46 0.41 2.12
N PHE A 88 -6.70 0.21 1.06
CA PHE A 88 -7.18 -0.40 -0.16
C PHE A 88 -6.14 -1.37 -0.72
N TRP A 89 -6.64 -2.33 -1.48
CA TRP A 89 -5.81 -3.31 -2.16
C TRP A 89 -5.53 -2.82 -3.57
N SER A 90 -4.26 -2.71 -3.92
CA SER A 90 -3.86 -2.53 -5.32
C SER A 90 -3.19 -3.82 -5.80
N PRO A 91 -3.56 -4.35 -6.98
CA PRO A 91 -2.71 -5.34 -7.61
C PRO A 91 -1.31 -4.73 -7.79
N ASN A 92 -0.27 -5.44 -7.35
CA ASN A 92 1.10 -5.08 -7.71
C ASN A 92 1.18 -5.05 -9.24
N LYS A 93 1.51 -3.89 -9.80
CA LYS A 93 1.82 -3.74 -11.23
C LYS A 93 3.22 -4.28 -11.52
#